data_AF-A0A1W1CDW3-F1
#
_entry.id   AF-A0A1W1CDW3-F1
#
_cell.length_a   1.000
_cell.length_b   1.000
_cell.length_c   1.000
_cell.angle_alpha   90.00
_cell.angle_beta   90.00
_cell.angle_gamma   90.00
#
_symmetry.space_group_name_H-M   'P 1'
#
loop_
_entity.id
_entity.type
_entity.pdbx_description
1 polymer ?
#
loop_
_entity_poly.entity_id
_entity_poly.type
_entity_poly.pdbx_seq_one_letter_code
_entity_poly.pdbx_strand_id
1 'polypeptide(L)'
;MNTIKRVLLITLFLTLLVEANPTYKEITNIINLAGKQRMLTQKMSKEALLIAKGINENKNREELKKTITLFDTTLNALLNGDSNLKLPKTKDENIRKRIQDVKKLWNLFKPFIDKVAEGKFKRTSLKAIEMGNMPLLSTMDSVVKMYEKKYSSSLKQNMATTINLAGKERMLSQKMTKELLLIANNLNSNRYMNSLKKGGTFFKNTLFELMQDKKAMSNPNTKKEIKDIKKLWDEYQYAIENTELSKEGLLIFDKKENNFIKKMTSKLISVATKIDKERYQNELQESAKEFETVLNGLINGDNKLGLIKTEDKKIQKELLKVKEYWKEYKEVIVNIDISNNGLKKAMKLNMPILKTMDKIVQLYEQMT
;
A
#
# COMPACT_ATOMS: atom_id res chain seq x y z
N MET A 1 19.70 83.44 7.57
CA MET A 1 19.53 82.75 8.88
C MET A 1 18.04 82.57 9.10
N ASN A 2 17.43 81.39 9.22
CA ASN A 2 17.91 80.03 9.42
C ASN A 2 16.96 79.03 8.74
N THR A 3 17.56 78.17 7.93
CA THR A 3 17.15 76.79 7.64
C THR A 3 16.91 76.00 8.93
N ILE A 4 15.95 75.05 8.93
CA ILE A 4 16.05 73.65 9.44
C ILE A 4 14.68 73.09 9.94
N LYS A 5 14.25 72.02 9.26
CA LYS A 5 13.42 70.88 9.71
C LYS A 5 11.95 71.11 10.12
N ARG A 6 11.05 70.52 9.33
CA ARG A 6 10.32 69.32 9.81
C ARG A 6 9.90 68.41 8.66
N VAL A 7 10.28 67.15 8.84
CA VAL A 7 10.24 66.02 7.92
C VAL A 7 8.85 65.37 7.96
N LEU A 8 8.50 64.76 6.81
CA LEU A 8 7.43 63.81 6.52
C LEU A 8 6.73 63.14 7.72
N LEU A 9 5.39 63.02 7.62
CA LEU A 9 4.63 61.94 8.25
C LEU A 9 3.77 61.23 7.20
N ILE A 10 4.40 60.34 6.42
CA ILE A 10 3.68 59.29 5.68
C ILE A 10 3.82 58.02 6.53
N THR A 11 2.81 57.73 7.35
CA THR A 11 2.70 56.45 8.05
C THR A 11 2.22 55.39 7.05
N LEU A 12 3.17 54.80 6.32
CA LEU A 12 2.94 53.58 5.56
C LEU A 12 2.71 52.44 6.55
N PHE A 13 1.45 52.07 6.79
CA PHE A 13 1.08 50.83 7.48
C PHE A 13 1.48 49.65 6.58
N LEU A 14 2.76 49.25 6.62
CA LEU A 14 3.22 48.01 6.03
C LEU A 14 2.79 46.88 6.98
N THR A 15 1.53 46.44 6.87
CA THR A 15 1.13 45.17 7.49
C THR A 15 1.89 44.07 6.76
N LEU A 16 3.04 43.67 7.32
CA LEU A 16 3.63 42.38 7.00
C LEU A 16 2.53 41.35 7.24
N LEU A 17 1.97 40.80 6.16
CA LEU A 17 1.18 39.59 6.21
C LEU A 17 2.13 38.47 6.65
N VAL A 18 2.40 38.39 7.95
CA VAL A 18 2.96 37.20 8.56
C VAL A 18 1.88 36.16 8.36
N GLU A 19 2.03 35.34 7.33
CA GLU A 19 1.07 34.30 7.06
C GLU A 19 0.99 33.38 8.28
N ALA A 20 -0.19 33.32 8.91
CA ALA A 20 -0.37 32.57 10.14
C ALA A 20 0.06 31.10 9.95
N ASN A 21 0.82 30.58 10.92
CA ASN A 21 1.08 29.15 11.01
C ASN A 21 -0.25 28.42 11.22
N PRO A 22 -0.42 27.20 10.66
CA PRO A 22 -1.61 26.40 10.91
C PRO A 22 -1.87 26.26 12.41
N THR A 23 -3.13 26.42 12.81
CA THR A 23 -3.58 26.16 14.17
C THR A 23 -3.34 24.70 14.55
N TYR A 24 -3.29 24.40 15.85
CA TYR A 24 -3.14 23.02 16.32
C TYR A 24 -4.16 22.08 15.65
N LYS A 25 -5.43 22.50 15.62
CA LYS A 25 -6.54 21.73 15.02
C LYS A 25 -6.35 21.50 13.52
N GLU A 26 -5.80 22.47 12.79
CA GLU A 26 -5.46 22.29 11.38
C GLU A 26 -4.28 21.32 11.23
N ILE A 27 -3.27 21.38 12.10
CA ILE A 27 -2.13 20.46 12.07
C ILE A 27 -2.58 19.01 12.27
N THR A 28 -3.42 18.74 13.27
CA THR A 28 -3.93 17.37 13.51
C THR A 28 -4.78 16.88 12.36
N ASN A 29 -5.62 17.73 11.79
CA ASN A 29 -6.42 17.41 10.61
C ASN A 29 -5.54 17.13 9.37
N ILE A 30 -4.46 17.90 9.14
CA ILE A 30 -3.47 17.65 8.07
C ILE A 30 -2.89 16.24 8.22
N ILE A 31 -2.40 15.90 9.42
CA ILE A 31 -1.77 14.60 9.69
C ILE A 31 -2.78 13.46 9.52
N ASN A 32 -4.02 13.62 10.00
CA ASN A 32 -5.06 12.62 9.84
C ASN A 32 -5.45 12.41 8.37
N LEU A 33 -5.72 13.48 7.60
CA LEU A 33 -6.10 13.38 6.20
C LEU A 33 -4.96 12.82 5.33
N ALA A 34 -3.72 13.19 5.61
CA ALA A 34 -2.54 12.59 4.98
C ALA A 34 -2.40 11.10 5.36
N GLY A 35 -2.59 10.76 6.64
CA GLY A 35 -2.59 9.38 7.12
C GLY A 35 -3.70 8.54 6.47
N LYS A 36 -4.87 9.12 6.26
CA LYS A 36 -6.02 8.51 5.61
C LYS A 36 -5.72 8.14 4.16
N GLN A 37 -4.90 8.92 3.44
CA GLN A 37 -4.47 8.55 2.08
C GLN A 37 -3.81 7.17 2.04
N ARG A 38 -2.93 6.85 3.01
CA ARG A 38 -2.29 5.52 3.10
C ARG A 38 -3.33 4.41 3.25
N MET A 39 -4.34 4.62 4.10
CA MET A 39 -5.41 3.64 4.30
C MET A 39 -6.24 3.46 3.03
N LEU A 40 -6.57 4.54 2.33
CA LEU A 40 -7.38 4.52 1.11
C LEU A 40 -6.67 3.74 -0.02
N THR A 41 -5.34 3.82 -0.15
CA THR A 41 -4.62 2.98 -1.14
C THR A 41 -4.83 1.49 -0.85
N GLN A 42 -4.74 1.08 0.42
CA GLN A 42 -4.95 -0.31 0.83
C GLN A 42 -6.42 -0.74 0.67
N LYS A 43 -7.36 0.13 1.04
CA LYS A 43 -8.80 -0.11 0.94
C LYS A 43 -9.25 -0.30 -0.51
N MET A 44 -8.77 0.53 -1.45
CA MET A 44 -9.07 0.37 -2.89
C MET A 44 -8.60 -0.99 -3.41
N SER A 45 -7.36 -1.38 -3.09
CA SER A 45 -6.84 -2.68 -3.51
C SER A 45 -7.64 -3.83 -2.89
N LYS A 46 -8.02 -3.74 -1.61
CA LYS A 46 -8.88 -4.72 -0.94
C LYS A 46 -10.23 -4.86 -1.65
N GLU A 47 -10.91 -3.75 -1.92
CA GLU A 47 -12.22 -3.71 -2.58
C GLU A 47 -12.16 -4.32 -3.98
N ALA A 48 -11.13 -3.99 -4.76
CA ALA A 48 -10.91 -4.57 -6.08
C ALA A 48 -10.63 -6.08 -6.03
N LEU A 49 -9.88 -6.56 -5.03
CA LEU A 49 -9.62 -7.99 -4.85
C LEU A 49 -10.86 -8.76 -4.38
N LEU A 50 -11.79 -8.10 -3.67
CA LEU A 50 -13.09 -8.66 -3.31
C LEU A 50 -14.01 -8.79 -4.53
N ILE A 51 -14.04 -7.77 -5.39
CA ILE A 51 -14.75 -7.80 -6.67
C ILE A 51 -14.21 -8.95 -7.52
N ALA A 52 -12.88 -9.09 -7.62
CA ALA A 52 -12.24 -10.19 -8.35
C ALA A 52 -12.60 -11.60 -7.86
N LYS A 53 -12.93 -11.71 -6.57
CA LYS A 53 -13.32 -12.96 -5.92
C LYS A 53 -14.82 -13.26 -6.01
N GLY A 54 -15.61 -12.37 -6.61
CA GLY A 54 -17.06 -12.49 -6.64
C GLY A 54 -17.72 -12.25 -5.28
N ILE A 55 -17.02 -11.63 -4.32
CA ILE A 55 -17.54 -11.41 -2.97
C ILE A 55 -18.23 -10.05 -2.93
N ASN A 56 -19.55 -10.04 -2.75
CA ASN A 56 -20.35 -8.81 -2.63
C ASN A 56 -20.04 -7.78 -3.72
N GLU A 57 -19.94 -8.20 -4.98
CA GLU A 57 -19.39 -7.40 -6.09
C GLU A 57 -20.02 -6.02 -6.19
N ASN A 58 -21.35 -5.92 -6.25
CA ASN A 58 -22.06 -4.65 -6.39
C ASN A 58 -21.72 -3.68 -5.25
N LYS A 59 -21.78 -4.16 -4.00
CA LYS A 59 -21.41 -3.37 -2.82
C LYS A 59 -19.95 -2.91 -2.89
N ASN A 60 -19.03 -3.81 -3.23
CA ASN A 60 -17.61 -3.44 -3.30
C ASN A 60 -17.32 -2.49 -4.47
N ARG A 61 -18.06 -2.54 -5.57
CA ARG A 61 -17.94 -1.56 -6.67
C ARG A 61 -18.39 -0.17 -6.24
N GLU A 62 -19.50 -0.07 -5.51
CA GLU A 62 -19.96 1.20 -4.94
C GLU A 62 -18.97 1.77 -3.93
N GLU A 63 -18.51 0.93 -3.00
CA GLU A 63 -17.50 1.33 -2.01
C GLU A 63 -16.19 1.74 -2.68
N LEU A 64 -15.76 1.04 -3.74
CA LEU A 64 -14.56 1.39 -4.50
C LEU A 64 -14.67 2.76 -5.16
N LYS A 65 -15.82 3.09 -5.78
CA LYS A 65 -16.06 4.43 -6.35
C LYS A 65 -15.97 5.53 -5.28
N LYS A 66 -16.54 5.28 -4.09
CA LYS A 66 -16.45 6.21 -2.95
C LYS A 66 -15.00 6.36 -2.49
N THR A 67 -14.25 5.26 -2.36
CA THR A 67 -12.85 5.28 -1.94
C THR A 67 -11.97 6.04 -2.95
N ILE A 68 -12.16 5.81 -4.26
CA ILE A 68 -11.47 6.54 -5.35
C ILE A 68 -11.74 8.04 -5.26
N THR A 69 -13.02 8.42 -5.16
CA THR A 69 -13.43 9.84 -5.08
C THR A 69 -12.84 10.51 -3.86
N LEU A 70 -12.90 9.83 -2.71
CA LEU A 70 -12.37 10.36 -1.46
C LEU A 70 -10.85 10.54 -1.53
N PHE A 71 -10.11 9.57 -2.07
CA PHE A 71 -8.65 9.68 -2.26
C PHE A 71 -8.31 10.86 -3.16
N ASP A 72 -8.96 10.99 -4.32
CA ASP A 72 -8.69 12.07 -5.26
C ASP A 72 -8.97 13.46 -4.67
N THR A 73 -10.13 13.61 -4.03
CA THR A 73 -10.55 14.86 -3.38
C THR A 73 -9.55 15.30 -2.32
N THR A 74 -9.18 14.37 -1.42
CA THR A 74 -8.31 14.69 -0.29
C THR A 74 -6.84 14.83 -0.69
N LEU A 75 -6.36 14.13 -1.73
CA LEU A 75 -5.04 14.33 -2.30
C LEU A 75 -4.90 15.74 -2.92
N ASN A 76 -5.92 16.19 -3.66
CA ASN A 76 -5.95 17.55 -4.21
C ASN A 76 -6.04 18.61 -3.11
N ALA A 77 -6.86 18.36 -2.08
CA ALA A 77 -6.98 19.24 -0.93
C ALA A 77 -5.66 19.39 -0.15
N LEU A 78 -4.83 18.34 -0.04
CA LEU A 78 -3.50 18.45 0.56
C LEU A 78 -2.58 19.41 -0.20
N LEU A 79 -2.69 19.49 -1.53
CA LEU A 79 -1.89 20.44 -2.33
C LEU A 79 -2.42 21.87 -2.26
N ASN A 80 -3.74 22.03 -2.37
CA ASN A 80 -4.36 23.31 -2.69
C ASN A 80 -5.12 23.93 -1.52
N GLY A 81 -5.32 23.17 -0.45
CA GLY A 81 -6.27 23.50 0.62
C GLY A 81 -7.72 23.21 0.22
N ASP A 82 -8.58 23.11 1.22
CA ASP A 82 -10.03 22.97 1.08
C ASP A 82 -10.71 23.46 2.36
N SER A 83 -11.56 24.47 2.25
CA SER A 83 -12.25 25.08 3.39
C SER A 83 -13.28 24.17 4.04
N ASN A 84 -13.97 23.34 3.24
CA ASN A 84 -14.96 22.38 3.75
C ASN A 84 -14.28 21.28 4.56
N LEU A 85 -13.08 20.87 4.14
CA LEU A 85 -12.24 19.92 4.87
C LEU A 85 -11.41 20.57 5.98
N LYS A 86 -11.50 21.90 6.18
CA LYS A 86 -10.68 22.66 7.14
C LYS A 86 -9.19 22.36 6.99
N LEU A 87 -8.75 22.29 5.73
CA LEU A 87 -7.40 21.90 5.36
C LEU A 87 -6.71 23.10 4.71
N PRO A 88 -5.71 23.73 5.37
CA PRO A 88 -4.95 24.78 4.73
C PRO A 88 -4.07 24.21 3.61
N LYS A 89 -3.74 25.05 2.62
CA LYS A 89 -2.82 24.66 1.54
C LYS A 89 -1.45 24.31 2.10
N THR A 90 -0.83 23.27 1.57
CA THR A 90 0.56 22.95 1.92
C THR A 90 1.49 23.95 1.29
N LYS A 91 2.24 24.69 2.11
CA LYS A 91 3.21 25.71 1.65
C LYS A 91 4.64 25.19 1.54
N ASP A 92 4.95 24.10 2.22
CA ASP A 92 6.29 23.53 2.20
C ASP A 92 6.61 22.91 0.83
N GLU A 93 7.54 23.50 0.09
CA GLU A 93 7.83 23.06 -1.28
C GLU A 93 8.33 21.61 -1.35
N ASN A 94 9.06 21.12 -0.34
CA ASN A 94 9.48 19.73 -0.31
C ASN A 94 8.29 18.79 -0.13
N ILE A 95 7.37 19.12 0.78
CA ILE A 95 6.14 18.33 0.99
C ILE A 95 5.26 18.39 -0.26
N ARG A 96 5.09 19.56 -0.87
CA ARG A 96 4.32 19.73 -2.12
C ARG A 96 4.88 18.87 -3.24
N LYS A 97 6.21 18.88 -3.46
CA LYS A 97 6.88 18.03 -4.45
C LYS A 97 6.60 16.55 -4.19
N ARG A 98 6.66 16.11 -2.92
CA ARG A 98 6.35 14.72 -2.58
C ARG A 98 4.89 14.36 -2.81
N ILE A 99 3.94 15.26 -2.53
CA ILE A 99 2.52 15.05 -2.85
C ILE A 99 2.30 15.00 -4.36
N GLN A 100 3.02 15.79 -5.15
CA GLN A 100 2.98 15.70 -6.62
C GLN A 100 3.48 14.34 -7.12
N ASP A 101 4.49 13.75 -6.48
CA ASP A 101 4.93 12.38 -6.81
C ASP A 101 3.85 11.35 -6.48
N VAL A 102 3.10 11.50 -5.37
CA VAL A 102 1.90 10.70 -5.09
C VAL A 102 0.87 10.86 -6.21
N LYS A 103 0.62 12.10 -6.68
CA LYS A 103 -0.32 12.38 -7.76
C LYS A 103 0.09 11.74 -9.10
N LYS A 104 1.40 11.72 -9.43
CA LYS A 104 1.90 11.02 -10.63
C LYS A 104 1.64 9.51 -10.54
N LEU A 105 1.97 8.89 -9.41
CA LEU A 105 1.70 7.47 -9.19
C LEU A 105 0.20 7.16 -9.22
N TRP A 106 -0.62 8.06 -8.66
CA TRP A 106 -2.07 7.94 -8.68
C TRP A 106 -2.63 8.00 -10.10
N ASN A 107 -2.17 8.93 -10.93
CA ASN A 107 -2.59 9.03 -12.33
C ASN A 107 -2.27 7.76 -13.14
N LEU A 108 -1.19 7.06 -12.81
CA LEU A 108 -0.85 5.76 -13.41
C LEU A 108 -1.74 4.62 -12.89
N PHE A 109 -2.14 4.68 -11.61
CA PHE A 109 -2.94 3.65 -10.94
C PHE A 109 -4.45 3.76 -11.24
N LYS A 110 -4.97 4.99 -11.26
CA LYS A 110 -6.40 5.31 -11.32
C LYS A 110 -7.15 4.65 -12.49
N PRO A 111 -6.62 4.61 -13.73
CA PRO A 111 -7.32 3.98 -14.85
C PRO A 111 -7.57 2.47 -14.65
N PHE A 112 -6.72 1.78 -13.88
CA PHE A 112 -6.90 0.36 -13.61
C PHE A 112 -7.97 0.12 -12.56
N ILE A 113 -8.00 0.94 -11.50
CA ILE A 113 -8.98 0.81 -10.42
C ILE A 113 -10.38 1.27 -10.87
N ASP A 114 -10.46 2.30 -11.72
CA ASP A 114 -11.73 2.75 -12.33
C ASP A 114 -12.36 1.63 -13.17
N LYS A 115 -11.56 0.90 -13.97
CA LYS A 115 -12.05 -0.26 -14.72
C LYS A 115 -12.61 -1.36 -13.81
N VAL A 116 -12.05 -1.57 -12.63
CA VAL A 116 -12.61 -2.52 -11.66
C VAL A 116 -13.92 -2.01 -11.07
N ALA A 117 -13.99 -0.73 -10.72
CA ALA A 117 -15.21 -0.09 -10.24
C ALA A 117 -16.34 -0.12 -11.30
N GLU A 118 -15.99 -0.09 -12.59
CA GLU A 118 -16.92 -0.25 -13.71
C GLU A 118 -17.34 -1.71 -13.99
N GLY A 119 -16.75 -2.69 -13.31
CA GLY A 119 -17.00 -4.13 -13.58
C GLY A 119 -16.29 -4.64 -14.84
N LYS A 120 -15.39 -3.85 -15.43
CA LYS A 120 -14.63 -4.16 -16.66
C LYS A 120 -13.22 -4.67 -16.35
N PHE A 121 -13.04 -5.41 -15.26
CA PHE A 121 -11.71 -5.84 -14.84
C PHE A 121 -11.26 -7.09 -15.60
N LYS A 122 -9.97 -7.08 -15.98
CA LYS A 122 -9.26 -8.27 -16.45
C LYS A 122 -8.24 -8.67 -15.41
N ARG A 123 -7.64 -9.85 -15.54
CA ARG A 123 -6.52 -10.28 -14.69
C ARG A 123 -5.37 -9.25 -14.68
N THR A 124 -5.17 -8.51 -15.77
CA THR A 124 -4.19 -7.43 -15.86
C THR A 124 -4.51 -6.22 -14.97
N SER A 125 -5.81 -5.92 -14.73
CA SER A 125 -6.23 -4.85 -13.81
C SER A 125 -5.79 -5.15 -12.38
N LEU A 126 -5.96 -6.40 -11.93
CA LEU A 126 -5.57 -6.83 -10.57
C LEU A 126 -4.05 -6.80 -10.35
N LYS A 127 -3.27 -7.02 -11.41
CA LYS A 127 -1.81 -6.91 -11.35
C LYS A 127 -1.35 -5.46 -11.25
N ALA A 128 -1.95 -4.57 -12.04
CA ALA A 128 -1.65 -3.15 -11.92
C ALA A 128 -2.00 -2.62 -10.51
N ILE A 129 -3.07 -3.17 -9.91
CA ILE A 129 -3.45 -2.86 -8.53
C ILE A 129 -2.42 -3.36 -7.53
N GLU A 130 -1.87 -4.57 -7.72
CA GLU A 130 -0.80 -5.11 -6.86
C GLU A 130 0.48 -4.28 -6.97
N MET A 131 0.97 -4.06 -8.19
CA MET A 131 2.22 -3.36 -8.45
C MET A 131 2.18 -1.88 -8.04
N GLY A 132 1.05 -1.22 -8.24
CA GLY A 132 0.94 0.22 -7.95
C GLY A 132 0.60 0.54 -6.49
N ASN A 133 0.11 -0.43 -5.70
CA ASN A 133 -0.32 -0.19 -4.31
C ASN A 133 0.85 0.18 -3.39
N MET A 134 1.94 -0.59 -3.39
CA MET A 134 3.07 -0.37 -2.48
C MET A 134 3.85 0.92 -2.77
N PRO A 135 4.16 1.28 -4.03
CA PRO A 135 4.74 2.59 -4.35
C PRO A 135 3.86 3.77 -3.88
N LEU A 136 2.54 3.68 -4.06
CA LEU A 136 1.60 4.69 -3.57
C LEU A 136 1.62 4.79 -2.04
N LEU A 137 1.57 3.65 -1.34
CA LEU A 137 1.65 3.59 0.12
C LEU A 137 2.94 4.22 0.65
N SER A 138 4.10 3.79 0.12
CA SER A 138 5.42 4.27 0.57
C SER A 138 5.63 5.75 0.27
N THR A 139 5.19 6.21 -0.91
CA THR A 139 5.30 7.63 -1.26
C THR A 139 4.45 8.50 -0.35
N MET A 140 3.24 8.04 -0.01
CA MET A 140 2.35 8.72 0.91
C MET A 140 2.81 8.66 2.37
N ASP A 141 3.42 7.55 2.81
CA ASP A 141 4.04 7.44 4.13
C ASP A 141 5.17 8.46 4.33
N SER A 142 5.95 8.71 3.29
CA SER A 142 6.94 9.78 3.30
C SER A 142 6.28 11.16 3.48
N VAL A 143 5.13 11.43 2.85
CA VAL A 143 4.42 12.72 3.06
C VAL A 143 4.01 12.87 4.52
N VAL A 144 3.44 11.82 5.12
CA VAL A 144 3.02 11.84 6.53
C VAL A 144 4.21 12.10 7.45
N LYS A 145 5.33 11.39 7.27
CA LYS A 145 6.56 11.61 8.03
C LYS A 145 7.10 13.03 7.89
N MET A 146 6.99 13.64 6.71
CA MET A 146 7.40 15.03 6.51
C MET A 146 6.49 16.00 7.27
N TYR A 147 5.17 15.77 7.31
CA TYR A 147 4.26 16.56 8.16
C TYR A 147 4.54 16.38 9.64
N GLU A 148 4.74 15.14 10.11
CA GLU A 148 5.10 14.87 11.49
C GLU A 148 6.39 15.60 11.89
N LYS A 149 7.43 15.51 11.05
CA LYS A 149 8.70 16.20 11.29
C LYS A 149 8.51 17.72 11.29
N LYS A 150 7.71 18.26 10.37
CA LYS A 150 7.46 19.71 10.26
C LYS A 150 6.73 20.27 11.48
N TYR A 151 5.78 19.52 12.04
CA TYR A 151 4.91 19.98 13.11
C TYR A 151 5.19 19.34 14.48
N SER A 152 6.32 18.64 14.62
CA SER A 152 6.70 17.91 15.83
C SER A 152 6.76 18.80 17.08
N SER A 153 7.21 20.04 16.94
CA SER A 153 7.28 21.04 18.02
C SER A 153 5.98 21.82 18.23
N SER A 154 5.04 21.74 17.29
CA SER A 154 3.77 22.49 17.32
C SER A 154 2.67 21.77 18.10
N LEU A 155 2.84 20.48 18.39
CA LEU A 155 1.85 19.64 19.07
C LEU A 155 2.36 19.24 20.45
N LYS A 156 1.48 19.33 21.47
CA LYS A 156 1.80 18.90 22.83
C LYS A 156 2.05 17.38 22.85
N GLN A 157 2.99 16.93 23.68
CA GLN A 157 3.07 15.54 24.16
C GLN A 157 3.05 14.47 23.04
N ASN A 158 3.81 14.67 21.95
CA ASN A 158 3.88 13.75 20.80
C ASN A 158 2.51 13.40 20.18
N MET A 159 1.52 14.30 20.25
CA MET A 159 0.19 14.04 19.68
C MET A 159 0.24 13.78 18.17
N ALA A 160 1.18 14.40 17.46
CA ALA A 160 1.45 14.16 16.03
C ALA A 160 1.68 12.66 15.77
N THR A 161 2.63 12.10 16.51
CA THR A 161 3.04 10.69 16.47
C THR A 161 1.89 9.78 16.88
N THR A 162 1.15 10.15 17.92
CA THR A 162 0.01 9.36 18.42
C THR A 162 -1.11 9.26 17.38
N ILE A 163 -1.50 10.38 16.77
CA ILE A 163 -2.52 10.41 15.71
C ILE A 163 -2.03 9.65 14.47
N ASN A 164 -0.76 9.79 14.09
CA ASN A 164 -0.18 9.05 12.98
C ASN A 164 -0.22 7.53 13.22
N LEU A 165 0.22 7.07 14.40
CA LEU A 165 0.26 5.65 14.76
C LEU A 165 -1.15 5.05 14.90
N ALA A 166 -2.09 5.76 15.55
CA ALA A 166 -3.50 5.35 15.53
C ALA A 166 -4.08 5.37 14.10
N GLY A 167 -3.64 6.30 13.25
CA GLY A 167 -3.94 6.31 11.83
C GLY A 167 -3.40 5.09 11.08
N LYS A 168 -2.20 4.64 11.45
CA LYS A 168 -1.52 3.48 10.86
C LYS A 168 -2.24 2.18 11.17
N GLU A 169 -2.84 2.01 12.35
CA GLU A 169 -3.66 0.85 12.69
C GLU A 169 -4.84 0.65 11.71
N ARG A 170 -5.48 1.74 11.28
CA ARG A 170 -6.52 1.68 10.24
C ARG A 170 -5.96 1.15 8.93
N MET A 171 -4.81 1.67 8.50
CA MET A 171 -4.13 1.23 7.29
C MET A 171 -3.73 -0.25 7.38
N LEU A 172 -3.12 -0.68 8.50
CA LEU A 172 -2.69 -2.06 8.73
C LEU A 172 -3.87 -3.03 8.71
N SER A 173 -5.02 -2.65 9.30
CA SER A 173 -6.23 -3.47 9.21
C SER A 173 -6.61 -3.77 7.76
N GLN A 174 -6.58 -2.75 6.89
CA GLN A 174 -6.90 -2.88 5.46
C GLN A 174 -5.82 -3.66 4.71
N LYS A 175 -4.55 -3.39 5.00
CA LYS A 175 -3.38 -4.04 4.39
C LYS A 175 -3.37 -5.54 4.66
N MET A 176 -3.61 -5.97 5.90
CA MET A 176 -3.69 -7.39 6.25
C MET A 176 -4.80 -8.12 5.48
N THR A 177 -6.01 -7.54 5.38
CA THR A 177 -7.09 -8.16 4.59
C THR A 177 -6.74 -8.18 3.10
N LYS A 178 -6.13 -7.11 2.57
CA LYS A 178 -5.63 -7.06 1.18
C LYS A 178 -4.62 -8.18 0.92
N GLU A 179 -3.64 -8.38 1.81
CA GLU A 179 -2.62 -9.43 1.68
C GLU A 179 -3.21 -10.84 1.75
N LEU A 180 -4.13 -11.09 2.68
CA LEU A 180 -4.89 -12.34 2.72
C LEU A 180 -5.65 -12.58 1.40
N LEU A 181 -6.24 -11.54 0.82
CA LEU A 181 -6.92 -11.61 -0.47
C LEU A 181 -5.97 -11.76 -1.66
N LEU A 182 -4.76 -11.19 -1.62
CA LEU A 182 -3.73 -11.41 -2.63
C LEU A 182 -3.31 -12.89 -2.67
N ILE A 183 -3.12 -13.50 -1.49
CA ILE A 183 -2.87 -14.94 -1.35
C ILE A 183 -4.06 -15.73 -1.89
N ALA A 184 -5.28 -15.40 -1.48
CA ALA A 184 -6.48 -16.11 -1.92
C ALA A 184 -6.70 -16.03 -3.44
N ASN A 185 -6.41 -14.88 -4.07
CA ASN A 185 -6.63 -14.65 -5.50
C ASN A 185 -5.66 -15.37 -6.42
N ASN A 186 -4.56 -15.97 -5.92
CA ASN A 186 -3.53 -16.61 -6.74
C ASN A 186 -3.14 -15.72 -7.95
N LEU A 187 -2.88 -14.44 -7.69
CA LEU A 187 -2.49 -13.50 -8.74
C LEU A 187 -1.07 -13.84 -9.21
N ASN A 188 -0.93 -14.76 -10.18
CA ASN A 188 0.35 -15.09 -10.80
C ASN A 188 1.06 -13.80 -11.27
N SER A 189 2.26 -13.50 -10.80
CA SER A 189 3.01 -12.35 -11.33
C SER A 189 3.31 -12.52 -12.82
N ASN A 190 3.10 -11.44 -13.57
CA ASN A 190 3.48 -11.35 -14.98
C ASN A 190 4.96 -10.98 -15.19
N ARG A 191 5.74 -10.81 -14.12
CA ARG A 191 7.18 -10.49 -14.21
C ARG A 191 7.88 -11.44 -15.21
N TYR A 192 7.42 -12.68 -15.27
CA TYR A 192 7.92 -13.73 -16.18
C TYR A 192 7.02 -14.04 -17.38
N MET A 193 5.77 -13.59 -17.38
CA MET A 193 4.83 -13.89 -18.48
C MET A 193 5.02 -12.96 -19.69
N ASN A 194 5.51 -11.73 -19.46
CA ASN A 194 5.88 -10.82 -20.54
C ASN A 194 7.29 -11.12 -21.10
N SER A 195 8.19 -11.74 -20.32
CA SER A 195 9.49 -12.20 -20.81
C SER A 195 9.36 -13.38 -21.78
N LEU A 196 8.42 -14.29 -21.50
CA LEU A 196 8.16 -15.47 -22.33
C LEU A 196 7.51 -15.16 -23.68
N LYS A 197 6.77 -14.05 -23.80
CA LYS A 197 6.20 -13.61 -25.08
C LYS A 197 7.19 -12.87 -25.99
N LYS A 198 8.43 -12.60 -25.54
CA LYS A 198 9.42 -11.76 -26.23
C LYS A 198 10.75 -12.45 -26.58
N GLY A 199 10.80 -13.79 -26.57
CA GLY A 199 11.98 -14.57 -27.03
C GLY A 199 13.00 -14.95 -25.94
N GLY A 200 14.01 -15.76 -26.32
CA GLY A 200 14.94 -16.45 -25.41
C GLY A 200 15.82 -15.56 -24.50
N THR A 201 16.17 -14.34 -24.94
CA THR A 201 17.02 -13.41 -24.17
C THR A 201 16.36 -12.96 -22.86
N PHE A 202 15.05 -12.71 -22.89
CA PHE A 202 14.29 -12.30 -21.71
C PHE A 202 14.08 -13.44 -20.72
N PHE A 203 14.06 -14.70 -21.19
CA PHE A 203 14.03 -15.89 -20.34
C PHE A 203 15.34 -16.09 -19.58
N LYS A 204 16.49 -15.99 -20.26
CA LYS A 204 17.82 -16.12 -19.65
C LYS A 204 17.98 -15.13 -18.47
N ASN A 205 17.57 -13.88 -18.67
CA ASN A 205 17.61 -12.86 -17.62
C ASN A 205 16.66 -13.16 -16.47
N THR A 206 15.44 -13.63 -16.78
CA THR A 206 14.44 -14.08 -15.79
C THR A 206 14.98 -15.20 -14.89
N LEU A 207 15.54 -16.25 -15.49
CA LEU A 207 16.08 -17.39 -14.75
C LEU A 207 17.31 -16.98 -13.94
N PHE A 208 18.17 -16.13 -14.50
CA PHE A 208 19.31 -15.57 -13.80
C PHE A 208 18.88 -14.75 -12.57
N GLU A 209 17.92 -13.84 -12.71
CA GLU A 209 17.37 -13.06 -11.59
C GLU A 209 16.82 -13.98 -10.49
N LEU A 210 16.08 -15.04 -10.85
CA LEU A 210 15.55 -16.02 -9.90
C LEU A 210 16.65 -16.78 -9.16
N MET A 211 17.72 -17.16 -9.85
CA MET A 211 18.87 -17.86 -9.26
C MET A 211 19.68 -16.96 -8.32
N GLN A 212 19.63 -15.64 -8.53
CA GLN A 212 20.30 -14.64 -7.69
C GLN A 212 19.40 -14.16 -6.53
N ASP A 213 18.10 -14.43 -6.57
CA ASP A 213 17.17 -14.07 -5.50
C ASP A 213 17.45 -14.93 -4.24
N LYS A 214 18.08 -14.29 -3.24
CA LYS A 214 18.47 -14.93 -1.98
C LYS A 214 17.28 -15.56 -1.25
N LYS A 215 16.10 -14.93 -1.29
CA LYS A 215 14.90 -15.46 -0.60
C LYS A 215 14.38 -16.68 -1.34
N ALA A 216 14.20 -16.60 -2.66
CA ALA A 216 13.73 -17.73 -3.47
C ALA A 216 14.65 -18.95 -3.36
N MET A 217 15.97 -18.73 -3.32
CA MET A 217 16.98 -19.78 -3.21
C MET A 217 17.19 -20.32 -1.79
N SER A 218 16.60 -19.67 -0.77
CA SER A 218 16.61 -20.17 0.61
C SER A 218 15.52 -21.24 0.86
N ASN A 219 14.41 -21.20 0.11
CA ASN A 219 13.35 -22.19 0.20
C ASN A 219 13.73 -23.47 -0.59
N PRO A 220 13.87 -24.65 0.04
CA PRO A 220 14.38 -25.85 -0.64
C PRO A 220 13.53 -26.32 -1.82
N ASN A 221 12.20 -26.21 -1.72
CA ASN A 221 11.27 -26.61 -2.77
C ASN A 221 11.33 -25.66 -3.96
N THR A 222 11.32 -24.35 -3.70
CA THR A 222 11.47 -23.30 -4.73
C THR A 222 12.83 -23.42 -5.42
N LYS A 223 13.91 -23.61 -4.65
CA LYS A 223 15.26 -23.84 -5.17
C LYS A 223 15.34 -25.05 -6.10
N LYS A 224 14.69 -26.17 -5.73
CA LYS A 224 14.63 -27.38 -6.58
C LYS A 224 13.91 -27.09 -7.89
N GLU A 225 12.77 -26.40 -7.85
CA GLU A 225 12.03 -26.05 -9.07
C GLU A 225 12.80 -25.08 -9.97
N ILE A 226 13.53 -24.10 -9.41
CA ILE A 226 14.42 -23.22 -10.17
C ILE A 226 15.53 -24.04 -10.86
N LYS A 227 16.12 -25.02 -10.17
CA LYS A 227 17.09 -25.94 -10.77
C LYS A 227 16.49 -26.79 -11.89
N ASP A 228 15.27 -27.29 -11.73
CA ASP A 228 14.56 -28.01 -12.79
C ASP A 228 14.32 -27.14 -14.03
N ILE A 229 13.96 -25.87 -13.83
CA ILE A 229 13.77 -24.91 -14.93
C ILE A 229 15.10 -24.66 -15.65
N LYS A 230 16.20 -24.53 -14.90
CA LYS A 230 17.53 -24.42 -15.50
C LYS A 230 17.88 -25.65 -16.33
N LYS A 231 17.61 -26.86 -15.83
CA LYS A 231 17.85 -28.10 -16.59
C LYS A 231 17.07 -28.11 -17.91
N LEU A 232 15.78 -27.75 -17.86
CA LEU A 232 14.94 -27.66 -19.08
C LEU A 232 15.45 -26.61 -20.08
N TRP A 233 16.00 -25.49 -19.58
CA TRP A 233 16.62 -24.48 -20.42
C TRP A 233 17.89 -25.00 -21.10
N ASP A 234 18.74 -25.69 -20.36
CA ASP A 234 19.97 -26.29 -20.89
C ASP A 234 19.63 -27.38 -21.95
N GLU A 235 18.59 -28.19 -21.72
CA GLU A 235 18.06 -29.14 -22.71
C GLU A 235 17.53 -28.47 -23.99
N TYR A 236 16.85 -27.32 -23.85
CA TYR A 236 16.36 -26.53 -24.97
C TYR A 236 17.50 -25.94 -25.81
N GLN A 237 18.54 -25.41 -25.17
CA GLN A 237 19.73 -24.90 -25.88
C GLN A 237 20.44 -26.02 -26.64
N TYR A 238 20.62 -27.18 -26.01
CA TYR A 238 21.17 -28.36 -26.67
C TYR A 238 20.35 -28.78 -27.90
N ALA A 239 19.01 -28.77 -27.78
CA ALA A 239 18.14 -29.10 -28.91
C ALA A 239 18.31 -28.12 -30.10
N ILE A 240 18.48 -26.82 -29.85
CA ILE A 240 18.75 -25.83 -30.90
C ILE A 240 20.08 -26.14 -31.60
N GLU A 241 21.15 -26.33 -30.83
CA GLU A 241 22.50 -26.54 -31.35
C GLU A 241 22.64 -27.82 -32.18
N ASN A 242 21.82 -28.83 -31.89
CA ASN A 242 21.91 -30.16 -32.48
C ASN A 242 20.74 -30.48 -33.43
N THR A 243 19.97 -29.47 -33.86
CA THR A 243 18.88 -29.67 -34.84
C THR A 243 19.43 -29.70 -36.25
N GLU A 244 19.06 -30.74 -36.99
CA GLU A 244 19.36 -30.85 -38.42
C GLU A 244 18.56 -29.80 -39.22
N LEU A 245 19.21 -29.14 -40.18
CA LEU A 245 18.61 -28.06 -40.99
C LEU A 245 17.75 -28.57 -42.16
N SER A 246 17.43 -29.86 -42.20
CA SER A 246 16.47 -30.41 -43.15
C SER A 246 15.03 -30.03 -42.77
N LYS A 247 14.12 -30.10 -43.73
CA LYS A 247 12.70 -29.80 -43.52
C LYS A 247 12.08 -30.69 -42.41
N GLU A 248 12.48 -31.95 -42.35
CA GLU A 248 12.04 -32.88 -41.30
C GLU A 248 12.68 -32.58 -39.94
N GLY A 249 13.97 -32.25 -39.92
CA GLY A 249 14.68 -31.81 -38.71
C GLY A 249 14.02 -30.57 -38.07
N LEU A 250 13.68 -29.57 -38.89
CA LEU A 250 12.99 -28.35 -38.44
C LEU A 250 11.57 -28.63 -37.93
N LEU A 251 10.80 -29.50 -38.60
CA LEU A 251 9.44 -29.88 -38.13
C LEU A 251 9.47 -30.62 -36.78
N ILE A 252 10.49 -31.46 -36.55
CA ILE A 252 10.68 -32.15 -35.27
C ILE A 252 11.07 -31.14 -34.19
N PHE A 253 11.96 -30.19 -34.51
CA PHE A 253 12.36 -29.13 -33.60
C PHE A 253 11.17 -28.25 -33.21
N ASP A 254 10.36 -27.76 -34.15
CA ASP A 254 9.18 -26.92 -33.88
C ASP A 254 8.23 -27.58 -32.86
N LYS A 255 7.99 -28.89 -32.99
CA LYS A 255 7.15 -29.63 -32.03
C LYS A 255 7.80 -29.71 -30.65
N LYS A 256 9.11 -29.96 -30.60
CA LYS A 256 9.87 -30.01 -29.34
C LYS A 256 9.93 -28.63 -28.68
N GLU A 257 10.23 -27.58 -29.43
CA GLU A 257 10.28 -26.18 -28.99
C GLU A 257 8.96 -25.77 -28.33
N ASN A 258 7.82 -26.03 -28.98
CA ASN A 258 6.50 -25.71 -28.42
C ASN A 258 6.26 -26.42 -27.06
N ASN A 259 6.67 -27.69 -26.94
CA ASN A 259 6.57 -28.43 -25.69
C ASN A 259 7.50 -27.88 -24.60
N PHE A 260 8.74 -27.53 -24.96
CA PHE A 260 9.73 -26.93 -24.08
C PHE A 260 9.22 -25.59 -23.54
N ILE A 261 8.78 -24.69 -24.43
CA ILE A 261 8.23 -23.37 -24.08
C ILE A 261 7.05 -23.55 -23.12
N LYS A 262 6.11 -24.47 -23.42
CA LYS A 262 4.95 -24.72 -22.56
C LYS A 262 5.34 -25.21 -21.16
N LYS A 263 6.22 -26.20 -21.07
CA LYS A 263 6.69 -26.77 -19.78
C LYS A 263 7.46 -25.75 -18.95
N MET A 264 8.41 -25.04 -19.56
CA MET A 264 9.19 -24.01 -18.88
C MET A 264 8.30 -22.85 -18.42
N THR A 265 7.38 -22.39 -19.27
CA THR A 265 6.39 -21.36 -18.93
C THR A 265 5.58 -21.77 -17.71
N SER A 266 5.06 -23.00 -17.70
CA SER A 266 4.27 -23.50 -16.57
C SER A 266 5.08 -23.57 -15.27
N LYS A 267 6.32 -24.07 -15.31
CA LYS A 267 7.18 -24.17 -14.12
C LYS A 267 7.61 -22.79 -13.60
N LEU A 268 7.97 -21.85 -14.49
CA LEU A 268 8.26 -20.47 -14.10
C LEU A 268 7.06 -19.80 -13.44
N ILE A 269 5.86 -19.98 -13.99
CA ILE A 269 4.63 -19.45 -13.39
C ILE A 269 4.40 -20.07 -12.01
N SER A 270 4.63 -21.37 -11.83
CA SER A 270 4.56 -22.05 -10.53
C SER A 270 5.51 -21.41 -9.51
N VAL A 271 6.80 -21.33 -9.84
CA VAL A 271 7.84 -20.74 -8.98
C VAL A 271 7.50 -19.30 -8.61
N ALA A 272 7.14 -18.49 -9.61
CA ALA A 272 6.77 -17.09 -9.39
C ALA A 272 5.57 -16.94 -8.44
N THR A 273 4.55 -17.79 -8.63
CA THR A 273 3.35 -17.80 -7.78
C THR A 273 3.70 -18.18 -6.35
N LYS A 274 4.62 -19.12 -6.15
CA LYS A 274 5.11 -19.51 -4.80
C LYS A 274 5.89 -18.39 -4.14
N ILE A 275 6.79 -17.74 -4.87
CA ILE A 275 7.57 -16.59 -4.38
C ILE A 275 6.65 -15.43 -3.99
N ASP A 276 5.67 -15.09 -4.84
CA ASP A 276 4.70 -14.04 -4.51
C ASP A 276 3.86 -14.42 -3.29
N LYS A 277 3.40 -15.67 -3.20
CA LYS A 277 2.66 -16.16 -2.04
C LYS A 277 3.50 -16.04 -0.76
N GLU A 278 4.74 -16.51 -0.78
CA GLU A 278 5.66 -16.43 0.36
C GLU A 278 5.96 -14.96 0.73
N ARG A 279 6.10 -14.07 -0.26
CA ARG A 279 6.19 -12.63 -0.03
C ARG A 279 4.97 -12.10 0.72
N TYR A 280 3.75 -12.35 0.23
CA TYR A 280 2.53 -11.86 0.88
C TYR A 280 2.31 -12.48 2.26
N GLN A 281 2.69 -13.74 2.46
CA GLN A 281 2.65 -14.38 3.77
C GLN A 281 3.57 -13.67 4.76
N ASN A 282 4.79 -13.32 4.35
CA ASN A 282 5.72 -12.55 5.18
C ASN A 282 5.20 -11.13 5.46
N GLU A 283 4.72 -10.41 4.43
CA GLU A 283 4.13 -9.07 4.58
C GLU A 283 2.93 -9.08 5.53
N LEU A 284 2.11 -10.13 5.49
CA LEU A 284 0.96 -10.32 6.36
C LEU A 284 1.37 -10.48 7.82
N GLN A 285 2.38 -11.32 8.09
CA GLN A 285 2.90 -11.53 9.45
C GLN A 285 3.60 -10.28 9.99
N GLU A 286 4.37 -9.57 9.16
CA GLU A 286 4.98 -8.28 9.53
C GLU A 286 3.91 -7.25 9.88
N SER A 287 2.84 -7.15 9.08
CA SER A 287 1.72 -6.25 9.34
C SER A 287 0.99 -6.59 10.63
N ALA A 288 0.79 -7.88 10.92
CA ALA A 288 0.17 -8.34 12.16
C ALA A 288 1.01 -7.99 13.39
N LYS A 289 2.33 -8.21 13.31
CA LYS A 289 3.27 -7.85 14.37
C LYS A 289 3.30 -6.34 14.61
N GLU A 290 3.31 -5.56 13.54
CA GLU A 290 3.31 -4.10 13.63
C GLU A 290 2.02 -3.58 14.27
N PHE A 291 0.86 -4.11 13.84
CA PHE A 291 -0.46 -3.77 14.41
C PHE A 291 -0.49 -4.06 15.91
N GLU A 292 -0.08 -5.26 16.33
CA GLU A 292 -0.07 -5.63 17.74
C GLU A 292 0.89 -4.78 18.57
N THR A 293 2.06 -4.42 18.02
CA THR A 293 3.04 -3.57 18.69
C THR A 293 2.48 -2.17 18.92
N VAL A 294 1.89 -1.56 17.89
CA VAL A 294 1.31 -0.21 17.97
C VAL A 294 0.07 -0.20 18.87
N LEU A 295 -0.84 -1.17 18.75
CA LEU A 295 -2.03 -1.26 19.60
C LEU A 295 -1.65 -1.37 21.08
N ASN A 296 -0.66 -2.21 21.42
CA ASN A 296 -0.17 -2.31 22.79
C ASN A 296 0.47 -1.01 23.28
N GLY A 297 1.25 -0.33 22.44
CA GLY A 297 1.83 0.97 22.76
C GLY A 297 0.78 2.06 22.96
N LEU A 298 -0.31 2.07 22.18
CA LEU A 298 -1.43 3.02 22.37
C LEU A 298 -2.18 2.77 23.68
N ILE A 299 -2.30 1.51 24.11
CA ILE A 299 -2.99 1.13 25.36
C ILE A 299 -2.12 1.42 26.59
N ASN A 300 -0.83 1.08 26.54
CA ASN A 300 0.03 1.05 27.72
C ASN A 300 1.08 2.17 27.76
N GLY A 301 1.27 2.89 26.66
CA GLY A 301 2.48 3.69 26.42
C GLY A 301 3.63 2.83 25.88
N ASP A 302 4.52 3.46 25.11
CA ASP A 302 5.74 2.84 24.59
C ASP A 302 6.78 3.94 24.26
N ASN A 303 7.86 3.98 25.04
CA ASN A 303 8.92 4.99 24.88
C ASN A 303 9.64 4.89 23.53
N LYS A 304 9.79 3.68 22.96
CA LYS A 304 10.44 3.49 21.65
C LYS A 304 9.59 4.03 20.51
N LEU A 305 8.27 3.96 20.65
CA LEU A 305 7.31 4.52 19.71
C LEU A 305 6.99 6.00 19.99
N GLY A 306 7.52 6.58 21.08
CA GLY A 306 7.17 7.93 21.54
C GLY A 306 5.72 8.06 22.00
N LEU A 307 5.08 6.94 22.36
CA LEU A 307 3.69 6.87 22.81
C LEU A 307 3.61 7.02 24.32
N ILE A 308 2.75 7.93 24.76
CA ILE A 308 2.40 8.08 26.17
C ILE A 308 1.01 7.48 26.37
N LYS A 309 0.85 6.72 27.46
CA LYS A 309 -0.44 6.17 27.85
C LYS A 309 -1.48 7.29 27.95
N THR A 310 -2.62 7.12 27.29
CA THR A 310 -3.72 8.09 27.37
C THR A 310 -4.44 7.98 28.71
N GLU A 311 -4.74 9.11 29.36
CA GLU A 311 -5.58 9.16 30.57
C GLU A 311 -7.08 9.32 30.24
N ASP A 312 -7.42 9.51 28.96
CA ASP A 312 -8.82 9.63 28.52
C ASP A 312 -9.51 8.26 28.56
N LYS A 313 -10.46 8.12 29.49
CA LYS A 313 -11.23 6.88 29.70
C LYS A 313 -12.04 6.46 28.46
N LYS A 314 -12.51 7.40 27.62
CA LYS A 314 -13.23 7.07 26.39
C LYS A 314 -12.27 6.46 25.37
N ILE A 315 -11.08 7.02 25.21
CA ILE A 315 -10.05 6.46 24.31
C ILE A 315 -9.59 5.08 24.78
N GLN A 316 -9.29 4.92 26.07
CA GLN A 316 -8.92 3.62 26.64
C GLN A 316 -10.00 2.56 26.36
N LYS A 317 -11.27 2.91 26.56
CA LYS A 317 -12.40 1.99 26.30
C LYS A 317 -12.46 1.55 24.84
N GLU A 318 -12.29 2.47 23.88
CA GLU A 318 -12.30 2.11 22.45
C GLU A 318 -11.07 1.28 22.05
N LEU A 319 -9.88 1.58 22.59
CA LEU A 319 -8.66 0.78 22.34
C LEU A 319 -8.82 -0.67 22.85
N LEU A 320 -9.44 -0.86 24.01
CA LEU A 320 -9.73 -2.20 24.54
C LEU A 320 -10.71 -2.97 23.63
N LYS A 321 -11.70 -2.31 23.02
CA LYS A 321 -12.56 -2.97 22.01
C LYS A 321 -11.76 -3.41 20.80
N VAL A 322 -10.82 -2.59 20.32
CA VAL A 322 -9.93 -2.97 19.21
C VAL A 322 -9.10 -4.20 19.59
N LYS A 323 -8.60 -4.26 20.83
CA LYS A 323 -7.89 -5.43 21.36
C LYS A 323 -8.74 -6.70 21.35
N GLU A 324 -10.02 -6.61 21.71
CA GLU A 324 -10.92 -7.76 21.64
C GLU A 324 -11.17 -8.21 20.18
N TYR A 325 -11.46 -7.28 19.27
CA TYR A 325 -11.59 -7.61 17.85
C TYR A 325 -10.30 -8.20 17.26
N TRP A 326 -9.15 -7.71 17.73
CA TRP A 326 -7.84 -8.19 17.30
C TRP A 326 -7.58 -9.64 17.70
N LYS A 327 -8.00 -10.09 18.89
CA LYS A 327 -7.81 -11.49 19.31
C LYS A 327 -8.38 -12.48 18.29
N GLU A 328 -9.64 -12.26 17.88
CA GLU A 328 -10.29 -13.12 16.88
C GLU A 328 -9.72 -12.93 15.47
N TYR A 329 -9.33 -11.71 15.12
CA TYR A 329 -8.82 -11.39 13.78
C TYR A 329 -7.41 -11.97 13.58
N LYS A 330 -6.57 -11.90 14.63
CA LYS A 330 -5.21 -12.42 14.67
C LYS A 330 -5.16 -13.90 14.33
N GLU A 331 -6.10 -14.71 14.80
CA GLU A 331 -6.18 -16.14 14.44
C GLU A 331 -6.27 -16.35 12.93
N VAL A 332 -7.13 -15.58 12.25
CA VAL A 332 -7.32 -15.67 10.79
C VAL A 332 -6.05 -15.24 10.06
N ILE A 333 -5.42 -14.18 10.55
CA ILE A 333 -4.24 -13.58 9.93
C ILE A 333 -2.99 -14.44 10.12
N VAL A 334 -2.71 -14.88 11.35
CA VAL A 334 -1.53 -15.69 11.69
C VAL A 334 -1.61 -17.07 11.04
N ASN A 335 -2.80 -17.68 11.00
CA ASN A 335 -2.99 -18.98 10.36
C ASN A 335 -3.16 -18.88 8.84
N ILE A 336 -3.24 -17.66 8.28
CA ILE A 336 -3.41 -17.40 6.85
C ILE A 336 -4.62 -18.18 6.31
N ASP A 337 -5.74 -18.10 7.04
CA ASP A 337 -6.96 -18.83 6.70
C ASP A 337 -7.65 -18.20 5.48
N ILE A 338 -7.31 -18.73 4.31
CA ILE A 338 -7.86 -18.35 3.00
C ILE A 338 -9.13 -19.13 2.63
N SER A 339 -9.69 -19.92 3.56
CA SER A 339 -10.97 -20.59 3.35
C SER A 339 -12.10 -19.55 3.21
N ASN A 340 -13.23 -19.97 2.62
CA ASN A 340 -14.40 -19.09 2.54
C ASN A 340 -14.86 -18.60 3.93
N ASN A 341 -14.70 -19.42 4.98
CA ASN A 341 -15.02 -19.04 6.34
C ASN A 341 -14.00 -18.03 6.91
N GLY A 342 -12.71 -18.30 6.72
CA GLY A 342 -11.62 -17.41 7.12
C GLY A 342 -11.74 -16.02 6.48
N LEU A 343 -11.96 -15.96 5.17
CA LEU A 343 -12.17 -14.70 4.44
C LEU A 343 -13.41 -13.95 4.95
N LYS A 344 -14.54 -14.63 5.19
CA LYS A 344 -15.73 -14.01 5.78
C LYS A 344 -15.46 -13.47 7.19
N LYS A 345 -14.75 -14.23 8.04
CA LYS A 345 -14.37 -13.81 9.40
C LYS A 345 -13.43 -12.59 9.35
N ALA A 346 -12.42 -12.59 8.47
CA ALA A 346 -11.55 -11.44 8.24
C ALA A 346 -12.33 -10.18 7.83
N MET A 347 -13.27 -10.30 6.88
CA MET A 347 -14.08 -9.17 6.44
C MET A 347 -15.02 -8.65 7.54
N LYS A 348 -15.61 -9.56 8.32
CA LYS A 348 -16.50 -9.23 9.44
C LYS A 348 -15.77 -8.45 10.53
N LEU A 349 -14.51 -8.79 10.83
CA LEU A 349 -13.70 -8.17 11.87
C LEU A 349 -12.95 -6.91 11.41
N ASN A 350 -12.59 -6.83 10.12
CA ASN A 350 -11.90 -5.68 9.55
C ASN A 350 -12.68 -4.36 9.68
N MET A 351 -14.00 -4.39 9.44
CA MET A 351 -14.83 -3.17 9.48
C MET A 351 -15.03 -2.59 10.89
N PRO A 352 -15.34 -3.39 11.93
CA PRO A 352 -15.36 -2.92 13.32
C PRO A 352 -14.03 -2.35 13.80
N ILE A 353 -12.90 -2.98 13.46
CA ILE A 353 -11.57 -2.46 13.79
C ILE A 353 -11.37 -1.09 13.14
N LEU A 354 -11.64 -0.97 11.83
CA LEU A 354 -11.51 0.29 11.10
C LEU A 354 -12.36 1.40 11.73
N LYS A 355 -13.66 1.15 11.97
CA LYS A 355 -14.58 2.14 12.54
C LYS A 355 -14.18 2.57 13.96
N THR A 356 -13.75 1.62 14.78
CA THR A 356 -13.32 1.91 16.15
C THR A 356 -12.02 2.72 16.15
N MET A 357 -11.07 2.39 15.28
CA MET A 357 -9.84 3.18 15.12
C MET A 357 -10.09 4.57 14.52
N ASP A 358 -11.04 4.72 13.59
CA ASP A 358 -11.47 6.04 13.11
C ASP A 358 -12.01 6.90 14.26
N LYS A 359 -12.83 6.31 15.14
CA LYS A 359 -13.34 6.99 16.34
C LYS A 359 -12.21 7.37 17.30
N ILE A 360 -11.23 6.49 17.52
CA ILE A 360 -10.06 6.76 18.37
C ILE A 360 -9.28 7.96 17.84
N VAL A 361 -9.02 8.01 16.52
CA VAL A 361 -8.32 9.14 15.90
C VAL A 361 -9.12 10.43 16.09
N GLN A 362 -10.43 10.43 15.87
CA GLN A 362 -11.28 11.60 16.10
C GLN A 362 -11.27 12.07 17.56
N LEU A 363 -11.20 11.14 18.53
CA LEU A 363 -11.07 11.50 19.94
C LEU A 363 -9.71 12.17 20.21
N TYR A 364 -8.61 11.65 19.67
CA TYR A 364 -7.30 12.31 19.77
C TYR A 364 -7.27 13.68 19.11
N GLU A 365 -7.99 13.87 17.99
CA GLU A 365 -8.15 15.17 17.32
C GLU A 365 -8.99 16.18 18.12
N GLN A 366 -9.72 15.76 19.15
CA GLN A 366 -10.53 16.62 20.00
C GLN A 366 -9.81 17.03 21.30
N MET A 367 -8.72 16.35 21.67
CA MET A 367 -7.92 16.63 22.87
C MET A 367 -7.02 17.87 22.73
N THR A 368 -7.31 18.73 21.75
CA THR A 368 -6.33 19.55 21.06
C THR A 368 -6.64 21.03 21.09
#